data_AF-A0A7J0FB36-F1
#
_entry.id   AF-A0A7J0FB36-F1
#
_cell.length_a   1.000
_cell.length_b   1.000
_cell.length_c   1.000
_cell.angle_alpha   90.00
_cell.angle_beta   90.00
_cell.angle_gamma   90.00
#
_symmetry.space_group_name_H-M   'P 1'
#
loop_
_entity.id
_entity.type
_entity.pdbx_description
1 polymer ?
#
loop_
_entity_poly.entity_id
_entity_poly.type
_entity_poly.pdbx_seq_one_letter_code
_entity_poly.pdbx_strand_id
1 'polypeptide(L)'
;MEGPKSPLQPPTYGKLITVLSIDGGGIRGTLTNIVIPTFDIKRLQPTIFSTYEVKNNPSLDASLSDICIATSAAPTYLPAHYFETKDSDGKVREFNLIDGGVAANNPTLVAIGEVTRQIMHGNSDYFAIDQMDYGRLLVISLGTGNHKSEEKYNAEEAAKWGLLGWLTSGGSTPLTDVFSHASSDMVDFHLSVVFQALHSEKNYLRIQDDSLTGDVSSVDVATKKNLDNLVKVGEGLLKKTGF
;
A
#
# COMPACT_ATOMS: atom_id res chain seq x y z
N MET A 1 2.76 -10.25 50.02
CA MET A 1 1.43 -10.53 49.42
C MET A 1 1.03 -9.27 48.69
N GLU A 2 1.19 -9.26 47.37
CA GLU A 2 0.77 -8.14 46.51
C GLU A 2 -0.75 -8.25 46.29
N GLY A 3 -1.46 -7.13 46.48
CA GLY A 3 -2.91 -7.07 46.27
C GLY A 3 -3.28 -7.17 44.78
N PRO A 4 -4.55 -7.48 44.46
CA PRO A 4 -4.98 -7.65 43.08
C PRO A 4 -4.90 -6.32 42.31
N LYS A 5 -4.24 -6.32 41.15
CA LYS A 5 -4.23 -5.18 40.22
C LYS A 5 -5.65 -4.94 39.70
N SER A 6 -6.14 -3.71 39.84
CA SER A 6 -7.42 -3.28 39.27
C SER A 6 -7.41 -3.38 37.74
N PRO A 7 -8.49 -3.82 37.10
CA PRO A 7 -8.58 -3.81 35.64
C PRO A 7 -8.60 -2.36 35.11
N LEU A 8 -7.84 -2.11 34.03
CA LEU A 8 -7.83 -0.83 33.32
C LEU A 8 -9.25 -0.49 32.84
N GLN A 9 -9.75 0.69 33.19
CA GLN A 9 -11.05 1.17 32.70
C GLN A 9 -10.95 1.58 31.22
N PRO A 10 -11.94 1.23 30.38
CA PRO A 10 -12.02 1.76 29.02
C PRO A 10 -12.41 3.25 29.01
N PRO A 11 -12.05 4.01 27.97
CA PRO A 11 -12.33 5.44 27.87
C PRO A 11 -13.83 5.77 27.95
N THR A 12 -14.14 6.87 28.62
CA THR A 12 -15.48 7.20 29.18
C THR A 12 -16.44 7.94 28.21
N TYR A 13 -16.14 8.08 26.91
CA TYR A 13 -17.08 8.68 25.95
C TYR A 13 -17.03 8.01 24.56
N GLY A 14 -18.16 7.40 24.14
CA GLY A 14 -18.47 7.03 22.74
C GLY A 14 -19.29 8.14 22.04
N LYS A 15 -19.53 8.18 20.73
CA LYS A 15 -19.34 7.28 19.59
C LYS A 15 -18.53 8.01 18.51
N LEU A 16 -17.59 7.31 17.86
CA LEU A 16 -16.98 7.78 16.61
C LEU A 16 -18.06 7.91 15.52
N ILE A 17 -18.21 9.13 15.01
CA ILE A 17 -18.62 9.39 13.63
C ILE A 17 -17.65 10.46 13.11
N THR A 18 -16.57 10.04 12.47
CA THR A 18 -15.80 10.92 11.58
C THR A 18 -16.32 10.64 10.17
N VAL A 19 -17.31 11.42 9.74
CA VAL A 19 -17.69 11.50 8.32
C VAL A 19 -16.74 12.50 7.68
N LEU A 20 -15.79 12.02 6.88
CA LEU A 20 -15.07 12.85 5.93
C LEU A 20 -15.86 12.86 4.63
N SER A 21 -16.62 13.93 4.40
CA SER A 21 -17.08 14.29 3.06
C SER A 21 -15.91 14.97 2.36
N ILE A 22 -15.30 14.31 1.37
CA ILE A 22 -14.30 14.92 0.50
C ILE A 22 -15.06 15.66 -0.60
N ASP A 23 -15.52 16.87 -0.28
CA ASP A 23 -16.06 17.79 -1.27
C ASP A 23 -14.86 18.41 -2.01
N GLY A 24 -14.43 17.80 -3.13
CA GLY A 24 -13.54 18.41 -4.13
C GLY A 24 -12.12 18.84 -3.68
N GLY A 25 -11.69 18.53 -2.46
CA GLY A 25 -10.35 18.86 -1.98
C GLY A 25 -9.25 18.02 -2.64
N GLY A 26 -8.15 18.68 -3.02
CA GLY A 26 -6.92 18.01 -3.43
C GLY A 26 -6.23 17.31 -2.26
N ILE A 27 -5.16 16.58 -2.54
CA ILE A 27 -4.31 15.88 -1.55
C ILE A 27 -3.88 16.77 -0.35
N ARG A 28 -3.79 18.10 -0.52
CA ARG A 28 -3.53 19.04 0.58
C ARG A 28 -4.59 19.04 1.69
N GLY A 29 -5.84 18.68 1.38
CA GLY A 29 -6.96 18.67 2.32
C GLY A 29 -7.02 17.43 3.22
N THR A 30 -6.03 16.55 3.15
CA THR A 30 -5.99 15.30 3.94
C THR A 30 -5.76 15.56 5.43
N LEU A 31 -6.45 14.79 6.29
CA LEU A 31 -6.36 14.93 7.76
C LEU A 31 -5.05 14.41 8.35
N THR A 32 -4.37 13.53 7.61
CA THR A 32 -3.07 12.97 7.95
C THR A 32 -2.20 12.96 6.71
N ASN A 33 -0.89 12.83 6.90
CA ASN A 33 0.02 12.63 5.79
C ASN A 33 -0.29 11.32 5.08
N ILE A 34 -0.42 11.39 3.75
CA ILE A 34 -0.62 10.22 2.89
C ILE A 34 0.53 10.08 1.91
N VAL A 35 0.78 8.86 1.46
CA VAL A 35 1.75 8.50 0.44
C VAL A 35 1.10 7.46 -0.46
N ILE A 36 0.76 7.83 -1.70
CA ILE A 36 0.03 7.00 -2.65
C ILE A 36 0.86 6.82 -3.91
N PRO A 37 1.39 5.61 -4.19
CA PRO A 37 2.14 5.35 -5.41
C PRO A 37 1.21 5.23 -6.63
N THR A 38 1.73 5.65 -7.78
CA THR A 38 1.19 5.41 -9.12
C THR A 38 2.36 5.24 -10.08
N PHE A 39 2.13 4.76 -11.31
CA PHE A 39 3.17 4.71 -12.33
C PHE A 39 2.77 5.53 -13.56
N ASP A 40 3.62 6.47 -13.98
CA ASP A 40 3.36 7.30 -15.16
C ASP A 40 3.92 6.63 -16.42
N ILE A 41 3.03 6.19 -17.31
CA ILE A 41 3.39 5.46 -18.52
C ILE A 41 3.96 6.37 -19.63
N LYS A 42 3.67 7.68 -19.59
CA LYS A 42 4.24 8.63 -20.55
C LYS A 42 5.67 8.99 -20.18
N ARG A 43 5.96 9.06 -18.87
CA ARG A 43 7.29 9.41 -18.34
C ARG A 43 8.13 8.19 -17.96
N LEU A 44 7.54 6.99 -17.95
CA LEU A 44 8.15 5.73 -17.55
C LEU A 44 8.79 5.79 -16.16
N GLN A 45 8.10 6.40 -15.21
CA GLN A 45 8.59 6.55 -13.83
C GLN A 45 7.45 6.50 -12.81
N PRO A 46 7.71 6.05 -11.57
CA PRO A 46 6.76 6.21 -10.48
C PRO A 46 6.39 7.67 -10.25
N THR A 47 5.12 7.92 -9.96
CA THR A 47 4.64 9.19 -9.43
C THR A 47 4.04 8.92 -8.05
N ILE A 48 4.66 9.48 -7.00
CA ILE A 48 4.19 9.33 -5.63
C ILE A 48 3.41 10.58 -5.25
N PHE A 49 2.11 10.43 -4.98
CA PHE A 49 1.29 11.50 -4.41
C PHE A 49 1.46 11.47 -2.90
N SER A 50 2.19 12.46 -2.39
CA SER A 50 2.55 12.56 -0.97
C SER A 50 2.18 13.94 -0.44
N THR A 51 1.51 14.00 0.72
CA THR A 51 1.21 15.28 1.38
C THR A 51 2.51 16.06 1.69
N TYR A 52 3.63 15.36 1.86
CA TYR A 52 4.96 15.96 2.05
C TYR A 52 5.47 16.62 0.77
N GLU A 53 5.40 15.92 -0.36
CA GLU A 53 5.94 16.40 -1.64
C GLU A 53 5.13 17.54 -2.23
N VAL A 54 3.81 17.56 -1.99
CA VAL A 54 2.91 18.61 -2.48
C VAL A 54 3.28 20.01 -1.94
N LYS A 55 3.96 20.09 -0.79
CA LYS A 55 4.48 21.35 -0.25
C LYS A 55 5.59 21.94 -1.14
N ASN A 56 6.47 21.08 -1.66
CA ASN A 56 7.62 21.47 -2.48
C ASN A 56 7.30 21.49 -3.98
N ASN A 57 6.32 20.69 -4.40
CA ASN A 57 5.90 20.55 -5.78
C ASN A 57 4.37 20.68 -5.89
N PRO A 58 3.84 21.92 -5.99
CA PRO A 58 2.41 22.17 -6.07
C PRO A 58 1.71 21.48 -7.25
N SER A 59 2.43 21.11 -8.31
CA SER A 59 1.88 20.33 -9.42
C SER A 59 1.45 18.90 -9.04
N LEU A 60 1.75 18.44 -7.82
CA LEU A 60 1.23 17.19 -7.29
C LEU A 60 -0.09 17.35 -6.52
N ASP A 61 -0.61 18.59 -6.39
CA ASP A 61 -1.89 18.86 -5.74
C ASP A 61 -3.08 18.47 -6.64
N ALA A 62 -3.21 17.16 -6.85
CA ALA A 62 -4.29 16.56 -7.62
C ALA A 62 -5.51 16.24 -6.74
N SER A 63 -6.67 16.07 -7.38
CA SER A 63 -7.88 15.63 -6.69
C SER A 63 -7.66 14.23 -6.10
N LEU A 64 -8.19 13.96 -4.90
CA LEU A 64 -8.09 12.63 -4.32
C LEU A 64 -8.79 11.57 -5.17
N SER A 65 -9.88 11.94 -5.87
CA SER A 65 -10.54 11.04 -6.83
C SER A 65 -9.62 10.63 -7.98
N ASP A 66 -8.87 11.56 -8.56
CA ASP A 66 -7.92 11.24 -9.64
C ASP A 66 -6.80 10.33 -9.14
N ILE A 67 -6.28 10.62 -7.94
CA ILE A 67 -5.23 9.81 -7.32
C ILE A 67 -5.75 8.39 -7.02
N CYS A 68 -6.96 8.25 -6.48
CA CYS A 68 -7.58 6.96 -6.17
C CYS A 68 -7.87 6.12 -7.42
N ILE A 69 -8.37 6.74 -8.50
CA ILE A 69 -8.58 6.05 -9.77
C ILE A 69 -7.24 5.61 -10.35
N ALA A 70 -6.25 6.50 -10.40
CA ALA A 70 -4.92 6.21 -10.93
C ALA A 70 -4.21 5.07 -10.19
N THR A 71 -4.17 5.11 -8.86
CA THR A 71 -3.45 4.10 -8.05
C THR A 71 -4.07 2.72 -8.15
N SER A 72 -5.35 2.62 -8.51
CA SER A 72 -6.08 1.35 -8.65
C SER A 72 -6.18 0.86 -10.10
N ALA A 73 -5.64 1.60 -11.08
CA ALA A 73 -5.81 1.33 -12.51
C ALA A 73 -4.89 0.20 -13.00
N ALA A 74 -5.11 -1.03 -12.49
CA ALA A 74 -4.33 -2.22 -12.78
C ALA A 74 -4.33 -2.53 -14.29
N PRO A 75 -3.15 -2.66 -14.94
CA PRO A 75 -3.06 -3.12 -16.31
C PRO A 75 -3.84 -4.43 -16.48
N THR A 76 -4.51 -4.59 -17.62
CA THR A 76 -5.43 -5.71 -17.96
C THR A 76 -6.78 -5.72 -17.25
N TYR A 77 -6.97 -4.99 -16.14
CA TYR A 77 -8.24 -4.90 -15.42
C TYR A 77 -8.97 -3.57 -15.67
N LEU A 78 -8.24 -2.46 -15.62
CA LEU A 78 -8.80 -1.11 -15.68
C LEU A 78 -8.04 -0.24 -16.69
N PRO A 79 -8.72 0.76 -17.31
CA PRO A 79 -8.07 1.70 -18.21
C PRO A 79 -7.10 2.61 -17.44
N ALA A 80 -6.00 3.02 -18.10
CA ALA A 80 -5.12 4.05 -17.58
C ALA A 80 -5.89 5.36 -17.34
N HIS A 81 -5.50 6.10 -16.32
CA HIS A 81 -6.16 7.35 -15.93
C HIS A 81 -5.36 8.57 -16.38
N TYR A 82 -6.04 9.51 -17.02
CA TYR A 82 -5.47 10.78 -17.47
C TYR A 82 -6.11 11.95 -16.73
N PHE A 83 -5.29 12.87 -16.25
CA PHE A 83 -5.74 14.17 -15.76
C PHE A 83 -4.61 15.20 -15.80
N GLU A 84 -4.96 16.45 -15.50
CA GLU A 84 -4.02 17.57 -15.45
C GLU A 84 -4.11 18.29 -14.10
N THR A 85 -2.98 18.86 -13.69
CA THR A 85 -2.94 19.86 -12.61
C THR A 85 -2.32 21.15 -13.16
N LYS A 86 -2.50 22.24 -12.41
CA LYS A 86 -1.85 23.52 -12.69
C LYS A 86 -1.10 23.97 -11.45
N ASP A 87 0.14 24.40 -11.61
CA ASP A 87 0.87 25.04 -10.53
C ASP A 87 0.46 26.52 -10.36
N SER A 88 1.08 27.19 -9.39
CA SER A 88 0.83 28.60 -9.08
C SER A 88 1.14 29.56 -10.23
N ASP A 89 2.03 29.16 -11.14
CA ASP A 89 2.41 29.95 -12.32
C ASP A 89 1.50 29.64 -13.53
N GLY A 90 0.48 28.79 -13.34
CA GLY A 90 -0.45 28.36 -14.37
C GLY A 90 0.11 27.33 -15.33
N LYS A 91 1.30 26.77 -15.05
CA LYS A 91 1.89 25.73 -15.88
C LYS A 91 1.15 24.42 -15.66
N VAL A 92 0.73 23.84 -16.77
CA VAL A 92 0.00 22.57 -16.80
C VAL A 92 0.98 21.42 -16.65
N ARG A 93 0.64 20.47 -15.78
CA ARG A 93 1.28 19.15 -15.70
C ARG A 93 0.25 18.08 -15.99
N GLU A 94 0.53 17.30 -17.03
CA GLU A 94 -0.24 16.12 -17.40
C GLU A 94 0.20 14.90 -16.58
N PHE A 95 -0.75 14.02 -16.31
CA PHE A 95 -0.57 12.74 -15.64
C PHE A 95 -1.17 11.63 -16.50
N ASN A 96 -0.39 10.60 -16.81
CA ASN A 96 -0.81 9.44 -17.60
C ASN A 96 -0.54 8.20 -16.78
N LEU A 97 -1.44 7.87 -15.85
CA LEU A 97 -1.13 7.01 -14.72
C LEU A 97 -1.80 5.64 -14.81
N ILE A 98 -1.10 4.63 -14.30
CA ILE A 98 -1.62 3.30 -14.01
C ILE A 98 -1.34 2.96 -12.54
N ASP A 99 -1.81 1.77 -12.15
CA ASP A 99 -1.74 1.22 -10.80
C ASP A 99 -0.42 1.43 -10.06
N GLY A 100 -0.55 1.74 -8.77
CA GLY A 100 0.58 1.90 -7.87
C GLY A 100 1.37 0.63 -7.64
N GLY A 101 0.76 -0.54 -7.76
CA GLY A 101 1.36 -1.87 -7.64
C GLY A 101 2.47 -2.14 -8.64
N VAL A 102 2.43 -1.49 -9.82
CA VAL A 102 3.53 -1.53 -10.79
C VAL A 102 4.80 -0.87 -10.24
N ALA A 103 4.64 0.17 -9.40
CA ALA A 103 5.76 0.87 -8.77
C ALA A 103 6.12 0.28 -7.39
N ALA A 104 5.12 0.06 -6.55
CA ALA A 104 5.27 -0.38 -5.17
C ALA A 104 4.00 -1.09 -4.68
N ASN A 105 3.92 -2.40 -4.90
CA ASN A 105 2.79 -3.22 -4.43
C ASN A 105 2.74 -3.37 -2.90
N ASN A 106 3.89 -3.18 -2.24
CA ASN A 106 3.97 -2.94 -0.81
C ASN A 106 4.54 -1.53 -0.57
N PRO A 107 3.70 -0.51 -0.35
CA PRO A 107 4.13 0.88 -0.25
C PRO A 107 4.85 1.21 1.07
N THR A 108 5.02 0.23 1.97
CA THR A 108 5.60 0.46 3.31
C THR A 108 6.98 1.11 3.23
N LEU A 109 7.85 0.63 2.33
CA LEU A 109 9.18 1.21 2.15
C LEU A 109 9.13 2.63 1.57
N VAL A 110 8.17 2.91 0.67
CA VAL A 110 7.95 4.26 0.13
C VAL A 110 7.52 5.22 1.24
N ALA A 111 6.58 4.79 2.09
CA ALA A 111 6.11 5.58 3.22
C ALA A 111 7.22 5.86 4.25
N ILE A 112 8.01 4.85 4.61
CA ILE A 112 9.17 5.02 5.49
C ILE A 112 10.18 5.98 4.86
N GLY A 113 10.49 5.83 3.57
CA GLY A 113 11.40 6.73 2.85
C GLY A 113 10.94 8.20 2.87
N GLU A 114 9.65 8.45 2.70
CA GLU A 114 9.05 9.78 2.79
C GLU A 114 9.17 10.38 4.20
N VAL A 115 8.88 9.60 5.25
CA VAL A 115 9.04 10.04 6.64
C VAL A 115 10.51 10.30 6.96
N THR A 116 11.41 9.41 6.59
CA THR A 116 12.86 9.58 6.77
C THR A 116 13.36 10.85 6.05
N ARG A 117 12.88 11.12 4.83
CA ARG A 117 13.19 12.36 4.11
C ARG A 117 12.77 13.59 4.92
N GLN A 118 11.59 13.58 5.55
CA GLN A 118 11.15 14.71 6.38
C GLN A 118 12.02 14.91 7.63
N ILE A 119 12.41 13.81 8.29
CA ILE A 119 13.31 13.85 9.44
C ILE A 119 14.68 14.43 9.03
N MET A 120 15.24 13.98 7.92
CA MET A 120 16.54 14.46 7.41
C MET A 120 16.51 15.96 7.06
N HIS A 121 15.38 16.49 6.59
CA HIS A 121 15.21 17.91 6.32
C HIS A 121 14.88 18.75 7.58
N GLY A 122 14.88 18.14 8.77
CA GLY A 122 14.67 18.85 10.04
C GLY A 122 13.24 19.36 10.23
N ASN A 123 12.25 18.67 9.68
CA ASN A 123 10.85 19.04 9.87
C ASN A 123 10.46 19.00 11.36
N SER A 124 9.98 20.12 11.90
CA SER A 124 9.67 20.32 13.33
C SER A 124 8.58 19.41 13.89
N ASP A 125 7.74 18.84 13.03
CA ASP A 125 6.71 17.88 13.43
C ASP A 125 7.32 16.53 13.88
N TYR A 126 8.59 16.29 13.53
CA TYR A 126 9.35 15.13 13.94
C TYR A 126 10.41 15.54 14.97
N PHE A 127 10.51 14.78 16.05
CA PHE A 127 11.60 14.95 17.01
C PHE A 127 12.95 14.80 16.29
N ALA A 128 14.00 15.42 16.83
CA ALA A 128 15.36 15.19 16.36
C ALA A 128 15.73 13.72 16.59
N ILE A 129 15.50 12.90 15.57
CA ILE A 129 15.80 11.48 15.54
C ILE A 129 17.16 11.37 14.83
N ASP A 130 18.11 10.65 15.42
CA ASP A 130 19.36 10.32 14.72
C ASP A 130 19.01 9.61 13.41
N GLN A 131 19.68 9.98 12.32
CA GLN A 131 19.28 9.71 10.92
C GLN A 131 19.14 8.22 10.52
N MET A 132 19.32 7.29 11.48
CA MET A 132 19.23 5.84 11.31
C MET A 132 18.48 5.13 12.46
N ASP A 133 17.82 5.85 13.37
CA ASP A 133 17.08 5.25 14.48
C ASP A 133 15.66 4.82 14.04
N TYR A 134 15.58 3.79 13.18
CA TYR A 134 14.31 3.14 12.83
C TYR A 134 13.60 2.55 14.05
N GLY A 135 14.29 2.41 15.19
CA GLY A 135 13.71 1.94 16.46
C GLY A 135 12.66 2.85 17.06
N ARG A 136 12.46 4.05 16.50
CA ARG A 136 11.35 4.95 16.86
C ARG A 136 10.18 4.92 15.90
N LEU A 137 10.32 4.28 14.74
CA LEU A 137 9.19 4.06 13.84
C LEU A 137 8.36 2.90 14.37
N LEU A 138 7.05 3.07 14.43
CA LEU A 138 6.10 1.97 14.61
C LEU A 138 5.32 1.81 13.30
N VAL A 139 5.44 0.63 12.68
CA VAL A 139 4.97 0.37 11.34
C VAL A 139 4.02 -0.82 11.37
N ILE A 140 2.79 -0.59 10.94
CA ILE A 140 1.80 -1.64 10.68
C ILE A 140 1.62 -1.72 9.17
N SER A 141 2.00 -2.84 8.58
CA SER A 141 1.85 -3.13 7.16
C SER A 141 0.74 -4.14 6.96
N LEU A 142 -0.31 -3.76 6.24
CA LEU A 142 -1.45 -4.63 5.96
C LEU A 142 -1.37 -5.13 4.53
N GLY A 143 -1.41 -6.44 4.34
CA GLY A 143 -1.56 -7.07 3.04
C GLY A 143 -3.00 -7.48 2.77
N THR A 144 -3.32 -7.68 1.49
CA THR A 144 -4.64 -8.14 1.04
C THR A 144 -4.74 -9.66 0.90
N GLY A 145 -3.73 -10.37 1.40
CA GLY A 145 -3.57 -11.81 1.24
C GLY A 145 -3.01 -12.22 -0.12
N ASN A 146 -2.61 -13.47 -0.25
CA ASN A 146 -2.16 -14.08 -1.50
C ASN A 146 -2.52 -15.57 -1.53
N HIS A 147 -2.32 -16.17 -2.71
CA HIS A 147 -2.59 -17.57 -3.01
C HIS A 147 -1.32 -18.40 -3.13
N LYS A 148 -0.30 -18.14 -2.31
CA LYS A 148 0.98 -18.87 -2.37
C LYS A 148 0.78 -20.38 -2.27
N SER A 149 -0.25 -20.85 -1.56
CA SER A 149 -0.60 -22.26 -1.44
C SER A 149 -1.15 -22.94 -2.71
N GLU A 150 -1.53 -22.18 -3.75
CA GLU A 150 -2.08 -22.76 -4.98
C GLU A 150 -1.03 -23.27 -5.96
N GLU A 151 0.26 -22.92 -5.78
CA GLU A 151 1.37 -23.32 -6.67
C GLU A 151 1.03 -23.13 -8.17
N LYS A 152 0.42 -21.99 -8.51
CA LYS A 152 -0.27 -21.74 -9.79
C LYS A 152 0.53 -22.07 -11.06
N TYR A 153 1.85 -21.95 -11.04
CA TYR A 153 2.69 -22.05 -12.23
C TYR A 153 3.85 -23.00 -11.99
N ASN A 154 4.16 -23.84 -12.99
CA ASN A 154 5.38 -24.64 -13.00
C ASN A 154 6.28 -24.29 -14.19
N ALA A 155 7.58 -24.53 -14.02
CA ALA A 155 8.59 -24.16 -14.99
C ALA A 155 8.46 -24.90 -16.34
N GLU A 156 7.95 -26.14 -16.34
CA GLU A 156 7.81 -26.93 -17.56
C GLU A 156 6.72 -26.36 -18.49
N GLU A 157 5.61 -25.90 -17.91
CA GLU A 157 4.55 -25.19 -18.62
C GLU A 157 5.01 -23.81 -19.07
N ALA A 158 5.63 -23.04 -18.17
CA ALA A 158 6.09 -21.68 -18.46
C ALA A 158 7.19 -21.64 -19.53
N ALA A 159 8.03 -22.69 -19.63
CA ALA A 159 9.03 -22.81 -20.69
C ALA A 159 8.41 -22.86 -22.10
N LYS A 160 7.15 -23.26 -22.21
CA LYS A 160 6.38 -23.32 -23.47
C LYS A 160 5.62 -22.02 -23.73
N TRP A 161 5.61 -21.07 -22.79
CA TRP A 161 4.89 -19.81 -22.94
C TRP A 161 5.62 -18.84 -23.87
N GLY A 162 4.90 -18.36 -24.88
CA GLY A 162 5.24 -17.12 -25.59
C GLY A 162 4.65 -15.90 -24.90
N LEU A 163 4.62 -14.76 -25.60
CA LEU A 163 4.06 -13.50 -25.11
C LEU A 163 2.65 -13.66 -24.51
N LEU A 164 1.75 -14.35 -25.21
CA LEU A 164 0.37 -14.56 -24.75
C LEU A 164 0.28 -15.45 -23.50
N GLY A 165 1.18 -16.42 -23.35
CA GLY A 165 1.20 -17.27 -22.14
C GLY A 165 1.56 -16.43 -20.91
N TRP A 166 2.60 -15.59 -21.02
CA TRP A 166 2.99 -14.69 -19.95
C TRP A 166 1.94 -13.61 -19.62
N LEU A 167 1.08 -13.25 -20.58
CA LEU A 167 0.01 -12.28 -20.39
C LEU A 167 -1.32 -12.88 -19.92
N THR A 168 -1.70 -14.09 -20.34
CA THR A 168 -3.06 -14.62 -20.12
C THR A 168 -3.15 -16.13 -19.84
N SER A 169 -2.12 -16.76 -19.26
CA SER A 169 -2.18 -18.20 -18.93
C SER A 169 -3.16 -18.52 -17.81
N GLY A 170 -4.00 -19.53 -18.01
CA GLY A 170 -4.88 -20.09 -16.97
C GLY A 170 -5.96 -19.13 -16.45
N GLY A 171 -6.32 -18.09 -17.23
CA GLY A 171 -7.25 -17.04 -16.77
C GLY A 171 -6.64 -16.07 -15.75
N SER A 172 -5.32 -16.14 -15.52
CA SER A 172 -4.55 -15.20 -14.71
C SER A 172 -3.63 -14.35 -15.61
N THR A 173 -2.88 -13.42 -15.01
CA THR A 173 -1.89 -12.59 -15.70
C THR A 173 -0.50 -12.84 -15.10
N PRO A 174 0.18 -13.95 -15.47
CA PRO A 174 1.38 -14.42 -14.76
C PRO A 174 2.48 -13.37 -14.57
N LEU A 175 2.70 -12.52 -15.58
CA LEU A 175 3.69 -11.45 -15.48
C LEU A 175 3.35 -10.45 -14.37
N THR A 176 2.08 -10.05 -14.28
CA THR A 176 1.57 -9.15 -13.23
C THR A 176 1.68 -9.79 -11.86
N ASP A 177 1.29 -11.07 -11.74
CA ASP A 177 1.35 -11.83 -10.48
C ASP A 177 2.79 -11.92 -9.96
N VAL A 178 3.74 -12.33 -10.81
CA VAL A 178 5.15 -12.49 -10.43
C VAL A 178 5.76 -11.17 -9.97
N PHE A 179 5.59 -10.08 -10.72
CA PHE A 179 6.16 -8.78 -10.32
C PHE A 179 5.48 -8.22 -9.07
N SER A 180 4.17 -8.37 -8.93
CA SER A 180 3.43 -7.87 -7.77
C SER A 180 3.82 -8.61 -6.50
N HIS A 181 3.94 -9.94 -6.55
CA HIS A 181 4.39 -10.75 -5.42
C HIS A 181 5.85 -10.47 -5.07
N ALA A 182 6.75 -10.41 -6.07
CA ALA A 182 8.15 -10.08 -5.83
C ALA A 182 8.31 -8.70 -5.19
N SER A 183 7.56 -7.69 -5.65
CA SER A 183 7.56 -6.34 -5.07
C SER A 183 7.13 -6.36 -3.59
N SER A 184 6.07 -7.11 -3.26
CA SER A 184 5.59 -7.18 -1.87
C SER A 184 6.54 -7.95 -0.94
N ASP A 185 6.96 -9.15 -1.36
CA ASP A 185 7.77 -10.06 -0.55
C ASP A 185 9.16 -9.48 -0.28
N MET A 186 9.78 -8.85 -1.29
CA MET A 186 11.08 -8.22 -1.10
C MET A 186 11.02 -7.05 -0.12
N VAL A 187 9.97 -6.21 -0.15
CA VAL A 187 9.82 -5.11 0.82
C VAL A 187 9.69 -5.65 2.25
N ASP A 188 8.85 -6.66 2.44
CA ASP A 188 8.65 -7.30 3.74
C ASP A 188 9.94 -7.93 4.29
N PHE A 189 10.66 -8.67 3.45
CA PHE A 189 11.96 -9.26 3.79
C PHE A 189 12.98 -8.19 4.23
N HIS A 190 13.15 -7.13 3.43
CA HIS A 190 14.13 -6.09 3.75
C HIS A 190 13.77 -5.35 5.04
N LEU A 191 12.49 -5.00 5.25
CA LEU A 191 12.06 -4.31 6.46
C LEU A 191 12.24 -5.21 7.68
N SER A 192 11.87 -6.49 7.60
CA SER A 192 12.09 -7.45 8.68
C SER A 192 13.57 -7.51 9.10
N VAL A 193 14.48 -7.60 8.11
CA VAL A 193 15.93 -7.62 8.37
C VAL A 193 16.42 -6.31 8.99
N VAL A 194 15.99 -5.16 8.49
CA VAL A 194 16.41 -3.84 9.01
C VAL A 194 15.93 -3.63 10.44
N PHE A 195 14.65 -3.89 10.72
CA PHE A 195 14.10 -3.73 12.07
C PHE A 195 14.73 -4.71 13.06
N GLN A 196 15.03 -5.94 12.65
CA GLN A 196 15.76 -6.91 13.48
C GLN A 196 17.21 -6.48 13.75
N ALA A 197 17.93 -6.00 12.74
CA ALA A 197 19.31 -5.51 12.88
C ALA A 197 19.43 -4.32 13.85
N LEU A 198 18.34 -3.56 14.00
CA LEU A 198 18.23 -2.42 14.90
C LEU A 198 17.54 -2.76 16.24
N HIS A 199 17.41 -4.06 16.56
CA HIS A 199 16.79 -4.55 17.80
C HIS A 199 15.39 -3.98 18.08
N SER A 200 14.64 -3.78 17.00
CA SER A 200 13.33 -3.12 16.98
C SER A 200 12.31 -3.96 16.22
N GLU A 201 12.49 -5.27 16.15
CA GLU A 201 11.63 -6.19 15.39
C GLU A 201 10.15 -6.05 15.74
N LYS A 202 9.83 -5.77 17.01
CA LYS A 202 8.45 -5.57 17.49
C LYS A 202 7.77 -4.32 16.97
N ASN A 203 8.53 -3.41 16.38
CA ASN A 203 8.00 -2.19 15.83
C ASN A 203 7.54 -2.33 14.37
N TYR A 204 7.87 -3.44 13.70
CA TYR A 204 7.36 -3.77 12.38
C TYR A 204 6.39 -4.94 12.47
N LEU A 205 5.11 -4.68 12.22
CA LEU A 205 4.06 -5.68 12.20
C LEU A 205 3.49 -5.81 10.79
N ARG A 206 3.75 -6.96 10.14
CA ARG A 206 3.11 -7.32 8.87
C ARG A 206 1.93 -8.25 9.14
N ILE A 207 0.72 -7.83 8.74
CA ILE A 207 -0.48 -8.66 8.79
C ILE A 207 -0.82 -9.09 7.37
N GLN A 208 -0.71 -10.39 7.10
CA GLN A 208 -0.86 -10.98 5.77
C GLN A 208 -1.43 -12.40 5.86
N ASP A 209 -2.26 -12.80 4.89
CA ASP A 209 -2.71 -14.18 4.72
C ASP A 209 -2.10 -14.81 3.47
N ASP A 210 -1.33 -15.87 3.62
CA ASP A 210 -0.69 -16.55 2.49
C ASP A 210 -1.45 -17.81 2.00
N SER A 211 -2.65 -18.03 2.53
CA SER A 211 -3.44 -19.26 2.35
C SER A 211 -4.75 -19.07 1.60
N LEU A 212 -4.93 -17.95 0.88
CA LEU A 212 -6.15 -17.72 0.13
C LEU A 212 -6.24 -18.68 -1.06
N THR A 213 -7.44 -19.19 -1.33
CA THR A 213 -7.68 -20.12 -2.44
C THR A 213 -9.02 -19.88 -3.12
N GLY A 214 -9.12 -20.14 -4.43
CA GLY A 214 -10.36 -19.99 -5.20
C GLY A 214 -10.84 -18.54 -5.30
N ASP A 215 -12.15 -18.29 -5.26
CA ASP A 215 -12.70 -16.94 -5.48
C ASP A 215 -12.13 -15.87 -4.52
N VAL A 216 -11.77 -16.25 -3.29
CA VAL A 216 -11.23 -15.29 -2.30
C VAL A 216 -9.79 -14.85 -2.61
N SER A 217 -9.07 -15.55 -3.49
CA SER A 217 -7.76 -15.12 -3.96
C SER A 217 -7.81 -14.30 -5.25
N SER A 218 -8.99 -14.15 -5.87
CA SER A 218 -9.15 -13.34 -7.08
C SER A 218 -9.30 -11.86 -6.76
N VAL A 219 -8.72 -11.02 -7.61
CA VAL A 219 -8.73 -9.55 -7.45
C VAL A 219 -9.98 -8.88 -8.02
N ASP A 220 -10.75 -9.59 -8.86
CA ASP A 220 -11.87 -9.04 -9.65
C ASP A 220 -13.24 -9.69 -9.35
N VAL A 221 -13.32 -10.65 -8.42
CA VAL A 221 -14.56 -11.34 -8.08
C VAL A 221 -15.34 -10.58 -6.99
N ALA A 222 -16.11 -9.58 -7.40
CA ALA A 222 -16.90 -8.71 -6.51
C ALA A 222 -18.32 -9.23 -6.20
N THR A 223 -18.52 -10.55 -6.12
CA THR A 223 -19.84 -11.11 -5.75
C THR A 223 -20.09 -10.94 -4.25
N LYS A 224 -21.35 -10.74 -3.84
CA LYS A 224 -21.72 -10.62 -2.41
C LYS A 224 -21.16 -11.78 -1.57
N LYS A 225 -21.28 -13.01 -2.08
CA LYS A 225 -20.75 -14.22 -1.44
C LYS A 225 -19.24 -14.12 -1.22
N ASN A 226 -18.48 -13.67 -2.22
CA ASN A 226 -17.04 -13.55 -2.10
C ASN A 226 -16.63 -12.44 -1.13
N LEU A 227 -17.30 -11.28 -1.18
CA LEU A 227 -17.08 -10.19 -0.24
C LEU A 227 -17.37 -10.62 1.22
N ASP A 228 -18.47 -11.34 1.45
CA ASP A 228 -18.79 -11.90 2.78
C ASP A 228 -17.73 -12.92 3.24
N ASN A 229 -17.11 -13.66 2.31
CA ASN A 229 -16.03 -14.59 2.63
C ASN A 229 -14.71 -13.86 2.93
N LEU A 230 -14.38 -12.79 2.22
CA LEU A 230 -13.22 -11.93 2.53
C LEU A 230 -13.33 -11.29 3.91
N VAL A 231 -14.54 -10.89 4.33
CA VAL A 231 -14.79 -10.42 5.71
C VAL A 231 -14.43 -11.51 6.72
N LYS A 232 -14.88 -12.76 6.50
CA LYS A 232 -14.56 -13.89 7.38
C LYS A 232 -13.06 -14.20 7.42
N VAL A 233 -12.36 -14.06 6.30
CA VAL A 233 -10.90 -14.19 6.24
C VAL A 233 -10.25 -13.15 7.14
N GLY A 234 -10.66 -11.87 7.03
CA GLY A 234 -10.18 -10.79 7.90
C GLY A 234 -10.46 -11.03 9.39
N GLU A 235 -11.68 -11.45 9.74
CA GLU A 235 -12.04 -11.82 11.12
C GLU A 235 -11.25 -13.04 11.63
N GLY A 236 -10.90 -13.95 10.74
CA GLY A 236 -10.05 -15.11 11.02
C GLY A 236 -8.60 -14.73 11.29
N LEU A 237 -8.05 -13.79 10.50
CA LEU A 237 -6.69 -13.25 10.69
C LEU A 237 -6.49 -12.67 12.09
N LEU A 238 -7.48 -11.95 12.63
CA LEU A 238 -7.44 -11.39 13.98
C LEU A 238 -7.28 -12.45 15.09
N LYS A 239 -7.61 -13.72 14.80
CA LYS A 239 -7.52 -14.84 15.76
C LYS A 239 -6.23 -15.64 15.60
N LYS A 240 -5.46 -15.43 14.52
CA LYS A 240 -4.17 -16.11 14.32
C LYS A 240 -3.16 -15.58 15.34
N THR A 241 -2.39 -16.49 15.93
CA THR A 241 -1.27 -16.17 16.83
C THR A 241 0.04 -16.21 16.06
N GLY A 242 0.95 -15.27 16.29
CA GLY A 242 2.32 -15.33 15.75
C GLY A 242 2.60 -14.40 14.57
N PHE A 243 1.95 -13.22 14.53
CA PHE A 243 2.51 -12.08 13.80
C PHE A 243 3.66 -11.46 14.59
#